data_AF-A0A1Q3R1R7-F1
#
_entry.id   AF-A0A1Q3R1R7-F1
#
_cell.length_a   1.000
_cell.length_b   1.000
_cell.length_c   1.000
_cell.angle_alpha   90.00
_cell.angle_beta   90.00
_cell.angle_gamma   90.00
#
_symmetry.space_group_name_H-M   'P 1'
#
loop_
_entity.id
_entity.type
_entity.pdbx_description
1 polymer ?
#
loop_
_entity_poly.entity_id
_entity_poly.type
_entity_poly.pdbx_seq_one_letter_code
_entity_poly.pdbx_strand_id
1 'polypeptide(L)'
;MSNPFENAEILSVYTRAQALQDGVLVEVSAQAKEHGFKVPVAMTYVSWCECVQWTATDERSKPGLGQSAAGRLHDVLTMAMHAARNVDGDRAPFTVLRVPTEGEGQEAEAVELVLTIHGGDKGEPVCTIMLPWED
;
A
#
# COMPACT_ATOMS: atom_id res chain seq x y z
N MET A 1 -38.69 -13.34 14.54
CA MET A 1 -38.34 -12.12 13.78
C MET A 1 -37.78 -12.60 12.46
N SER A 2 -38.39 -12.23 11.33
CA SER A 2 -37.87 -12.55 9.99
C SER A 2 -36.62 -11.72 9.73
N ASN A 3 -35.58 -12.34 9.15
CA ASN A 3 -34.35 -11.66 8.78
C ASN A 3 -34.66 -10.73 7.59
N PRO A 4 -34.49 -9.40 7.71
CA PRO A 4 -34.79 -8.49 6.61
C PRO A 4 -33.90 -8.69 5.37
N PHE A 5 -32.83 -9.49 5.49
CA PHE A 5 -31.90 -9.82 4.41
C PHE A 5 -32.06 -11.22 3.83
N GLU A 6 -33.10 -11.96 4.24
CA GLU A 6 -33.30 -13.37 3.85
C GLU A 6 -33.43 -13.59 2.33
N ASN A 7 -33.75 -12.53 1.56
CA ASN A 7 -33.85 -12.53 0.10
C ASN A 7 -33.11 -11.35 -0.54
N ALA A 8 -32.13 -10.75 0.15
CA ALA A 8 -31.35 -9.67 -0.42
C ALA A 8 -30.39 -10.23 -1.50
N GLU A 9 -30.47 -9.69 -2.71
CA GLU A 9 -29.49 -9.96 -3.75
C GLU A 9 -28.15 -9.32 -3.36
N ILE A 10 -27.07 -10.11 -3.37
CA ILE A 10 -25.74 -9.58 -3.12
C ILE A 10 -25.38 -8.67 -4.29
N LEU A 11 -25.36 -7.35 -4.06
CA LEU A 11 -24.72 -6.40 -4.97
C LEU A 11 -23.24 -6.79 -5.05
N SER A 12 -22.72 -6.99 -6.27
CA SER A 12 -21.46 -7.71 -6.52
C SER A 12 -20.38 -7.47 -5.48
N VAL A 13 -19.82 -8.55 -4.90
CA VAL A 13 -18.65 -8.45 -4.03
C VAL A 13 -17.46 -8.05 -4.89
N TYR A 14 -16.97 -6.82 -4.72
CA TYR A 14 -15.76 -6.38 -5.39
C TYR A 14 -14.56 -7.10 -4.76
N THR A 15 -13.90 -7.95 -5.55
CA THR A 15 -12.85 -8.85 -5.04
C THR A 15 -11.48 -8.18 -5.07
N ARG A 16 -10.54 -8.69 -4.27
CA ARG A 16 -9.13 -8.28 -4.33
C ARG A 16 -8.56 -8.53 -5.72
N ALA A 17 -8.88 -9.68 -6.34
CA ALA A 17 -8.43 -9.98 -7.69
C ALA A 17 -8.93 -8.93 -8.71
N GLN A 18 -10.17 -8.46 -8.58
CA GLN A 18 -10.70 -7.36 -9.40
C GLN A 18 -9.97 -6.06 -9.11
N ALA A 19 -9.77 -5.70 -7.83
CA ALA A 19 -9.02 -4.49 -7.46
C ALA A 19 -7.59 -4.47 -8.02
N LEU A 20 -6.91 -5.62 -8.05
CA LEU A 20 -5.59 -5.77 -8.68
C LEU A 20 -5.67 -5.65 -10.21
N GLN A 21 -6.68 -6.27 -10.83
CA GLN A 21 -6.89 -6.23 -12.28
C GLN A 21 -7.20 -4.80 -12.77
N ASP A 22 -8.00 -4.05 -12.00
CA ASP A 22 -8.41 -2.69 -12.32
C ASP A 22 -7.35 -1.65 -11.93
N GLY A 23 -6.26 -2.07 -11.26
CA GLY A 23 -5.17 -1.21 -10.83
C GLY A 23 -5.48 -0.35 -9.60
N VAL A 24 -6.60 -0.60 -8.91
CA VAL A 24 -6.92 0.01 -7.61
C VAL A 24 -5.92 -0.45 -6.54
N LEU A 25 -5.47 -1.70 -6.65
CA LEU A 25 -4.37 -2.25 -5.88
C LEU A 25 -3.16 -2.49 -6.78
N VAL A 26 -1.98 -2.15 -6.27
CA VAL A 26 -0.68 -2.42 -6.90
C VAL A 26 -0.02 -3.59 -6.18
N GLU A 27 0.21 -4.69 -6.91
CA GLU A 27 0.83 -5.90 -6.38
C GLU A 27 2.33 -5.70 -6.09
N VAL A 28 2.77 -5.98 -4.86
CA VAL A 28 4.16 -5.78 -4.42
C VAL A 28 4.73 -7.00 -3.66
N SER A 29 4.06 -8.16 -3.72
CA SER A 29 4.44 -9.36 -2.95
C SER A 29 5.87 -9.84 -3.21
N ALA A 30 6.36 -9.74 -4.45
CA ALA A 30 7.68 -10.23 -4.80
C ALA A 30 8.77 -9.49 -4.01
N GLN A 31 8.69 -8.16 -4.00
CA GLN A 31 9.57 -7.27 -3.25
C GLN A 31 9.33 -7.42 -1.75
N ALA A 32 8.06 -7.46 -1.30
CA ALA A 32 7.72 -7.62 0.11
C ALA A 32 8.33 -8.90 0.72
N LYS A 33 8.41 -9.98 -0.04
CA LYS A 33 9.04 -11.23 0.41
C LYS A 33 10.50 -11.04 0.82
N GLU A 34 11.25 -10.18 0.13
CA GLU A 34 12.65 -9.87 0.44
C GLU A 34 12.81 -9.17 1.79
N HIS A 35 11.77 -8.44 2.23
CA HIS A 35 11.71 -7.77 3.54
C HIS A 35 11.14 -8.68 4.65
N GLY A 36 10.73 -9.90 4.34
CA GLY A 36 10.27 -10.90 5.31
C GLY A 36 8.76 -11.05 5.43
N PHE A 37 7.97 -10.44 4.54
CA PHE A 37 6.54 -10.73 4.45
C PHE A 37 6.32 -12.17 3.99
N LYS A 38 5.35 -12.86 4.61
CA LYS A 38 5.00 -14.26 4.31
C LYS A 38 3.66 -14.43 3.61
N VAL A 39 2.91 -13.34 3.47
CA VAL A 39 1.59 -13.27 2.88
C VAL A 39 1.63 -12.29 1.70
N PRO A 40 0.68 -12.39 0.75
CA PRO A 40 0.61 -11.43 -0.34
C PRO A 40 0.46 -10.00 0.19
N VAL A 41 1.11 -9.05 -0.47
CA VAL A 41 1.10 -7.62 -0.09
C VAL A 41 0.75 -6.80 -1.31
N ALA A 42 -0.23 -5.90 -1.17
CA ALA A 42 -0.50 -4.86 -2.16
C ALA A 42 -0.46 -3.47 -1.51
N MET A 43 -0.28 -2.45 -2.33
CA MET A 43 -0.53 -1.05 -1.97
C MET A 43 -1.81 -0.57 -2.64
N THR A 44 -2.55 0.36 -2.04
CA THR A 44 -3.54 1.14 -2.82
C THR A 44 -2.83 1.95 -3.89
N TYR A 45 -3.52 2.22 -4.99
CA TYR A 45 -2.96 3.05 -6.06
C TYR A 45 -2.54 4.44 -5.55
N VAL A 46 -3.33 5.04 -4.66
CA VAL A 46 -3.05 6.37 -4.10
C VAL A 46 -1.77 6.35 -3.26
N SER A 47 -1.64 5.40 -2.32
CA SER A 47 -0.40 5.28 -1.52
C SER A 47 0.82 4.93 -2.37
N TRP A 48 0.64 4.14 -3.44
CA TRP A 48 1.71 3.87 -4.41
C TRP A 48 2.16 5.14 -5.13
N CYS A 49 1.24 5.93 -5.67
CA CYS A 49 1.56 7.20 -6.33
C CYS A 49 2.24 8.19 -5.39
N GLU A 50 1.76 8.28 -4.16
CA GLU A 50 2.26 9.23 -3.18
C GLU A 50 3.68 8.90 -2.69
N CYS A 51 3.95 7.61 -2.45
CA CYS A 51 5.16 7.19 -1.77
C CYS A 51 6.19 6.53 -2.70
N VAL A 52 5.77 5.78 -3.71
CA VAL A 52 6.65 4.86 -4.46
C VAL A 52 6.88 5.31 -5.90
N GLN A 53 5.85 5.79 -6.59
CA GLN A 53 5.97 6.16 -8.00
C GLN A 53 7.08 7.21 -8.20
N TRP A 54 7.96 6.93 -9.16
CA TRP A 54 8.98 7.87 -9.62
C TRP A 54 9.18 7.66 -11.12
N THR A 55 8.76 8.64 -11.90
CA THR A 55 8.75 8.59 -13.36
C THR A 55 9.95 9.35 -13.94
N ALA A 56 10.18 9.20 -15.25
CA ALA A 56 11.18 10.01 -15.95
C ALA A 56 10.87 11.52 -15.96
N THR A 57 9.60 11.89 -15.75
CA THR A 57 9.20 13.29 -15.58
C THR A 57 9.65 13.81 -14.22
N ASP A 58 9.45 13.02 -13.16
CA ASP A 58 9.88 13.38 -11.80
C ASP A 58 11.40 13.57 -11.76
N GLU A 59 12.17 12.62 -12.31
CA GLU A 59 13.63 12.70 -12.39
C GLU A 59 14.10 13.95 -13.15
N ARG A 60 13.40 14.34 -14.23
CA ARG A 60 13.75 15.55 -14.99
C ARG A 60 13.44 16.82 -14.20
N SER A 61 12.36 16.82 -13.43
CA SER A 61 11.95 17.96 -12.61
C SER A 61 12.83 18.13 -11.37
N LYS A 62 13.38 17.02 -10.85
CA LYS A 62 14.17 16.96 -9.61
C LYS A 62 15.46 16.15 -9.83
N PRO A 63 16.38 16.63 -10.70
CA PRO A 63 17.53 15.86 -11.12
C PRO A 63 18.56 15.72 -10.00
N GLY A 64 19.23 14.56 -9.95
CA GLY A 64 20.37 14.34 -9.07
C GLY A 64 20.01 13.94 -7.63
N LEU A 65 18.73 13.68 -7.34
CA LEU A 65 18.31 13.13 -6.05
C LEU A 65 18.56 11.61 -5.93
N GLY A 66 18.82 10.92 -7.04
CA GLY A 66 19.09 9.48 -7.04
C GLY A 66 17.88 8.62 -6.68
N GLN A 67 16.67 9.17 -6.79
CA GLN A 67 15.42 8.50 -6.47
C GLN A 67 15.07 7.46 -7.54
N SER A 68 14.44 6.37 -7.11
CA SER A 68 13.87 5.36 -8.00
C SER A 68 12.66 4.72 -7.35
N ALA A 69 11.73 4.21 -8.15
CA ALA A 69 10.57 3.50 -7.61
C ALA A 69 10.98 2.27 -6.79
N ALA A 70 12.04 1.57 -7.20
CA ALA A 70 12.56 0.42 -6.45
C ALA A 70 13.12 0.82 -5.07
N GLY A 71 13.91 1.90 -5.00
CA GLY A 71 14.45 2.41 -3.73
C GLY A 71 13.34 2.92 -2.80
N ARG A 72 12.37 3.65 -3.35
CA ARG A 72 11.24 4.16 -2.57
C ARG A 72 10.34 3.03 -2.05
N LEU A 73 10.10 1.99 -2.84
CA LEU A 73 9.38 0.80 -2.39
C LEU A 73 10.15 0.06 -1.29
N HIS A 74 11.48 -0.02 -1.39
CA HIS A 74 12.32 -0.60 -0.35
C HIS A 74 12.16 0.13 0.99
N ASP A 75 12.11 1.46 0.98
CA ASP A 75 11.90 2.26 2.19
C ASP A 75 10.52 1.97 2.81
N VAL A 76 9.46 1.97 1.99
CA VAL A 76 8.09 1.67 2.44
C VAL A 76 8.01 0.27 3.07
N LEU A 77 8.52 -0.76 2.37
CA LEU A 77 8.43 -2.15 2.84
C LEU A 77 9.27 -2.40 4.10
N THR A 78 10.42 -1.73 4.21
CA THR A 78 11.26 -1.79 5.41
C THR A 78 10.50 -1.22 6.62
N MET A 79 9.96 -0.01 6.49
CA MET A 79 9.21 0.63 7.57
C MET A 79 7.93 -0.12 7.93
N ALA A 80 7.19 -0.61 6.92
CA ALA A 80 5.99 -1.43 7.13
C ALA A 80 6.29 -2.72 7.91
N MET A 81 7.36 -3.44 7.54
CA MET A 81 7.78 -4.65 8.25
C MET A 81 8.23 -4.35 9.69
N HIS A 82 8.95 -3.24 9.89
CA HIS A 82 9.32 -2.81 11.24
C HIS A 82 8.07 -2.54 12.09
N ALA A 83 7.08 -1.83 11.56
CA ALA A 83 5.83 -1.57 12.28
C ALA A 83 5.05 -2.86 12.56
N ALA A 84 4.90 -3.74 11.57
CA ALA A 84 4.19 -5.01 11.71
C ALA A 84 4.71 -5.89 12.85
N ARG A 85 6.02 -5.85 13.11
CA ARG A 85 6.66 -6.61 14.19
C ARG A 85 6.41 -6.04 15.59
N ASN A 86 5.94 -4.81 15.69
CA ASN A 86 5.81 -4.06 16.94
C ASN A 86 4.37 -3.72 17.32
N VAL A 87 3.38 -4.26 16.59
CA VAL A 87 1.97 -4.10 16.93
C VAL A 87 1.37 -5.42 17.38
N ASP A 88 0.37 -5.33 18.25
CA ASP A 88 -0.57 -6.41 18.55
C ASP A 88 -1.92 -6.01 17.95
N GLY A 89 -2.33 -6.70 16.88
CA GLY A 89 -3.52 -6.36 16.11
C GLY A 89 -3.36 -6.57 14.61
N ASP A 90 -4.38 -6.14 13.85
CA ASP A 90 -4.47 -6.26 12.40
C ASP A 90 -4.02 -5.00 11.65
N ARG A 91 -3.73 -3.91 12.37
CA ARG A 91 -3.44 -2.58 11.82
C ARG A 91 -2.14 -2.02 12.41
N ALA A 92 -1.18 -1.73 11.54
CA ALA A 92 0.13 -1.20 11.89
C ALA A 92 0.37 0.17 11.21
N PRO A 93 0.17 1.29 11.93
CA PRO A 93 0.55 2.60 11.41
C PRO A 93 2.07 2.76 11.39
N PHE A 94 2.59 3.45 10.37
CA PHE A 94 4.01 3.74 10.23
C PHE A 94 4.24 5.00 9.42
N THR A 95 5.46 5.54 9.49
CA THR A 95 5.85 6.74 8.76
C THR A 95 7.00 6.39 7.81
N VAL A 96 6.96 6.94 6.60
CA VAL A 96 8.05 6.89 5.63
C VAL A 96 8.46 8.32 5.26
N LEU A 97 9.75 8.55 5.05
CA LEU A 97 10.25 9.80 4.51
C LEU A 97 10.32 9.67 2.99
N ARG A 98 9.71 10.60 2.26
CA ARG A 98 9.67 10.58 0.80
C ARG A 98 9.86 11.98 0.25
N VAL A 99 10.60 12.12 -0.85
CA VAL A 99 10.61 13.39 -1.60
C VAL A 99 9.29 13.50 -2.37
N PRO A 100 8.49 14.57 -2.21
CA PRO A 100 7.26 14.74 -2.95
C PRO A 100 7.49 14.70 -4.45
N THR A 101 6.57 14.15 -5.22
CA THR A 101 6.60 14.23 -6.70
C THR A 101 6.05 15.57 -7.17
N GLU A 102 4.99 16.07 -6.53
CA GLU A 102 4.41 17.37 -6.81
C GLU A 102 5.28 18.55 -6.33
N GLY A 103 5.10 19.71 -6.96
CA GLY A 103 5.79 20.95 -6.61
C GLY A 103 7.31 20.92 -6.80
N GLU A 104 7.97 21.98 -6.34
CA GLU A 104 9.42 22.15 -6.47
C GLU A 104 10.22 21.62 -5.26
N GLY A 105 9.54 21.09 -4.24
CA GLY A 105 10.16 20.56 -3.03
C GLY A 105 11.10 19.38 -3.32
N GLN A 106 12.32 19.46 -2.80
CA GLN A 106 13.35 18.41 -2.94
C GLN A 106 13.74 17.78 -1.60
N GLU A 107 13.25 18.32 -0.49
CA GLU A 107 13.47 17.74 0.83
C GLU A 107 12.51 16.57 1.07
N ALA A 108 12.97 15.61 1.88
CA ALA A 108 12.15 14.47 2.24
C ALA A 108 11.09 14.89 3.27
N GLU A 109 9.84 14.56 2.99
CA GLU A 109 8.69 14.82 3.85
C GLU A 109 8.17 13.52 4.45
N ALA A 110 7.68 13.60 5.69
CA ALA A 110 7.07 12.47 6.36
C ALA A 110 5.65 12.24 5.85
N VAL A 111 5.36 11.01 5.45
CA VAL A 111 4.01 10.55 5.09
C VAL A 111 3.64 9.38 5.99
N GLU A 112 2.44 9.43 6.56
CA GLU A 112 1.88 8.34 7.34
C GLU A 112 1.20 7.33 6.41
N LEU A 113 1.45 6.05 6.68
CA LEU A 113 0.82 4.91 6.03
C LEU A 113 0.34 3.94 7.09
N VAL A 114 -0.56 3.06 6.67
CA VAL A 114 -1.07 1.98 7.49
C VAL A 114 -0.91 0.68 6.71
N LEU A 115 -0.31 -0.32 7.36
CA LEU A 115 -0.33 -1.70 6.90
C LEU A 115 -1.47 -2.41 7.64
N THR A 116 -2.41 -3.00 6.91
CA THR A 116 -3.47 -3.87 7.47
C THR A 116 -3.32 -5.29 6.99
N ILE A 117 -3.56 -6.27 7.86
CA ILE A 117 -3.72 -7.68 7.49
C ILE A 117 -5.20 -8.07 7.57
N HIS A 118 -5.74 -8.69 6.51
CA HIS A 118 -7.15 -9.08 6.43
C HIS A 118 -7.33 -10.34 5.56
N GLY A 119 -8.58 -10.80 5.42
CA GLY A 119 -8.93 -11.92 4.54
C GLY A 119 -8.96 -11.51 3.06
N GLY A 120 -8.30 -12.28 2.20
CA GLY A 120 -8.39 -12.21 0.75
C GLY A 120 -9.64 -12.92 0.19
N ASP A 121 -9.67 -13.12 -1.13
CA ASP A 121 -10.86 -13.61 -1.84
C ASP A 121 -11.30 -15.02 -1.42
N LYS A 122 -10.38 -15.82 -0.86
CA LYS A 122 -10.66 -17.16 -0.34
C LYS A 122 -10.46 -17.23 1.19
N GLY A 123 -10.40 -16.09 1.86
CA GLY A 123 -10.16 -15.98 3.30
C GLY A 123 -8.69 -16.22 3.70
N GLU A 124 -7.77 -16.33 2.74
CA GLU A 124 -6.33 -16.37 3.01
C GLU A 124 -5.85 -15.02 3.58
N PRO A 125 -4.86 -15.00 4.48
CA PRO A 125 -4.34 -13.73 4.97
C PRO A 125 -3.61 -12.98 3.85
N VAL A 126 -3.93 -11.70 3.70
CA VAL A 126 -3.27 -10.76 2.79
C VAL A 126 -3.01 -9.44 3.52
N CYS A 127 -1.97 -8.73 3.10
CA CYS A 127 -1.70 -7.38 3.57
C CYS A 127 -2.02 -6.33 2.51
N THR A 128 -2.46 -5.17 2.98
CA THR A 128 -2.66 -3.97 2.17
C THR A 128 -2.00 -2.79 2.88
N ILE A 129 -1.20 -2.02 2.14
CA ILE A 129 -0.61 -0.76 2.60
C ILE A 129 -1.41 0.39 1.97
N MET A 130 -1.82 1.36 2.77
CA MET A 130 -2.67 2.46 2.33
C MET A 130 -2.43 3.72 3.18
N LEU A 131 -2.96 4.85 2.75
CA LEU A 131 -3.02 6.06 3.55
C LEU A 131 -4.08 5.90 4.66
N PRO A 132 -3.91 6.55 5.83
CA PRO A 132 -4.77 6.32 7.00
C PRO A 132 -6.27 6.56 6.79
N TRP A 133 -6.63 7.36 5.78
CA TRP A 133 -8.00 7.77 5.45
C TRP A 133 -8.64 6.98 4.31
N GLU A 134 -7.95 5.99 3.74
CA GLU A 134 -8.48 5.12 2.67
C GLU A 134 -9.33 3.95 3.20
N ASP A 135 -9.46 3.82 4.51
CA ASP A 135 -10.17 2.75 5.24
C ASP A 135 -11.59 3.19 5.66
#